data_AF-A0A0E4CV54-F1
#
_entry.id   AF-A0A0E4CV54-F1
#
_cell.length_a   1.000
_cell.length_b   1.000
_cell.length_c   1.000
_cell.angle_alpha   90.00
_cell.angle_beta   90.00
_cell.angle_gamma   90.00
#
_symmetry.space_group_name_H-M   'P 1'
#
loop_
_entity.id
_entity.type
_entity.pdbx_description
1 polymer ?
#
loop_
_entity_poly.entity_id
_entity_poly.type
_entity_poly.pdbx_seq_one_letter_code
_entity_poly.pdbx_strand_id
1 'polypeptide(L)'
;MNGKYLDLIFTSEKIGQKLSMQFRYSDEETAYEMSTSGKMEKVQVNGADAVMMDDRSLHWEADGVLYAMNTCGLERSEVLKIAESIR
;
A
#
# COMPACT_ATOMS: atom_id res chain seq x y z
N MET A 1 5.37 20.45 -8.49
CA MET A 1 4.51 19.30 -8.12
C MET A 1 3.55 19.06 -9.26
N ASN A 2 3.69 17.95 -9.98
CA ASN A 2 2.66 17.48 -10.90
C ASN A 2 1.65 16.73 -10.04
N GLY A 3 0.39 17.17 -9.96
CA GLY A 3 -0.62 16.70 -8.98
C GLY A 3 -1.06 15.23 -9.13
N LYS A 4 -0.20 14.39 -9.72
CA LYS A 4 -0.40 12.95 -9.93
C LYS A 4 -0.08 12.10 -8.69
N TYR A 5 0.58 12.66 -7.68
CA TYR A 5 1.05 11.93 -6.50
C TYR A 5 0.54 12.58 -5.21
N LEU A 6 0.09 11.74 -4.28
CA LEU A 6 -0.15 12.11 -2.89
C LEU A 6 0.61 11.13 -2.00
N ASP A 7 1.47 11.65 -1.13
CA ASP A 7 2.18 10.84 -0.14
C ASP A 7 1.67 11.19 1.26
N LEU A 8 1.29 10.17 2.04
CA LEU A 8 0.90 10.29 3.44
C LEU A 8 1.89 9.53 4.32
N ILE A 9 2.34 10.15 5.41
CA ILE A 9 3.28 9.54 6.37
C ILE A 9 2.69 9.65 7.77
N PHE A 10 2.54 8.51 8.43
CA PHE A 10 2.04 8.40 9.80
C PHE A 10 3.15 7.82 10.69
N THR A 11 3.40 8.48 11.81
CA THR A 11 4.38 8.06 12.82
C THR A 11 3.71 7.88 14.17
N SER A 12 4.18 6.90 14.94
CA SER A 12 3.72 6.61 16.30
C SER A 12 4.78 7.04 17.32
N GLU A 13 4.38 7.27 18.58
CA GLU A 13 5.33 7.41 19.69
C GLU A 13 6.06 6.09 19.98
N LYS A 14 5.50 4.96 19.54
CA LYS A 14 6.18 3.66 19.61
C LYS A 14 7.31 3.59 18.58
N ILE A 15 8.54 3.46 19.07
CA ILE A 15 9.74 3.31 18.24
C ILE A 15 9.57 2.11 17.29
N GLY A 16 9.88 2.33 16.01
CA GLY A 16 9.82 1.28 14.98
C GLY A 16 8.45 1.12 14.31
N GLN A 17 7.42 1.83 14.75
CA GLN A 17 6.10 1.80 14.12
C GLN A 17 5.90 2.98 13.17
N LYS A 18 5.70 2.68 11.88
CA LYS A 18 5.49 3.68 10.82
C LYS A 18 4.57 3.11 9.74
N LEU A 19 3.75 4.00 9.17
CA LEU A 19 2.96 3.74 7.97
C LEU A 19 3.28 4.84 6.96
N SER A 20 3.53 4.46 5.72
CA SER A 20 3.63 5.39 4.59
C SER A 20 2.77 4.89 3.44
N MET A 21 2.08 5.83 2.80
CA MET A 21 1.20 5.55 1.68
C MET A 21 1.51 6.49 0.53
N GLN A 22 1.44 5.95 -0.68
CA GLN A 22 1.48 6.72 -1.91
C GLN A 22 0.26 6.39 -2.75
N PHE A 23 -0.41 7.43 -3.22
CA PHE A 23 -1.55 7.37 -4.13
C PHE A 23 -1.12 7.98 -5.46
N ARG A 24 -1.45 7.30 -6.56
CA ARG A 24 -1.14 7.75 -7.92
C ARG A 24 -2.34 7.52 -8.81
N TYR A 25 -2.56 8.35 -9.82
CA TYR A 25 -3.47 7.96 -10.90
C TYR A 25 -2.93 6.70 -11.59
N SER A 26 -3.81 5.85 -12.11
CA SER A 26 -3.42 4.70 -12.93
C SER A 26 -3.22 5.15 -14.38
N ASP A 27 -1.95 5.28 -14.78
CA ASP A 27 -1.55 5.54 -16.17
C ASP A 27 -0.27 4.76 -16.53
N GLU A 28 0.11 4.73 -17.81
CA GLU A 28 1.29 4.00 -18.27
C GLU A 28 2.60 4.46 -17.60
N GLU A 29 2.68 5.74 -17.20
CA GLU A 29 3.86 6.32 -16.54
C GLU A 29 3.99 5.85 -15.08
N THR A 30 2.86 5.60 -14.43
CA THR A 30 2.77 5.37 -12.98
C THR A 30 2.48 3.93 -12.58
N ALA A 31 2.26 3.07 -13.57
CA ALA A 31 2.02 1.65 -13.41
C ALA A 31 3.04 0.98 -12.47
N TYR A 32 2.60 -0.07 -11.78
CA TYR A 32 3.51 -0.83 -10.93
C TYR A 32 4.58 -1.55 -11.75
N GLU A 33 5.83 -1.36 -11.34
CA GLU A 33 6.94 -2.22 -11.75
C GLU A 33 7.25 -3.21 -10.63
N MET A 34 7.51 -4.47 -10.99
CA MET A 34 7.80 -5.54 -10.02
C MET A 34 9.29 -5.89 -10.00
N SER A 35 9.91 -5.71 -8.84
CA SER A 35 11.21 -6.32 -8.51
C SER A 35 11.28 -6.56 -7.01
N THR A 36 11.25 -7.83 -6.59
CA THR A 36 11.44 -8.21 -5.20
C THR A 36 11.92 -9.66 -5.10
N SER A 37 12.74 -9.94 -4.07
CA SER A 37 13.11 -11.29 -3.65
C SER A 37 12.23 -11.82 -2.49
N GLY A 38 11.31 -11.00 -2.00
CA GLY A 38 10.43 -11.31 -0.86
C GLY A 38 9.22 -12.19 -1.23
N LYS A 39 8.51 -12.66 -0.19
CA LYS A 39 7.29 -13.45 -0.36
C LYS A 39 6.17 -12.56 -0.90
N MET A 40 5.56 -12.99 -2.00
CA MET A 40 4.38 -12.37 -2.58
C MET A 40 3.13 -13.22 -2.40
N GLU A 41 2.02 -12.58 -2.11
CA GLU A 41 0.72 -13.23 -1.94
C GLU A 41 -0.39 -12.35 -2.51
N LYS A 42 -1.31 -12.97 -3.25
CA LYS A 42 -2.55 -12.32 -3.67
C LYS A 42 -3.55 -12.31 -2.51
N VAL A 43 -4.10 -11.15 -2.20
CA VAL A 43 -5.14 -10.94 -1.18
C VAL A 43 -6.30 -10.13 -1.76
N GLN A 44 -7.33 -9.88 -0.96
CA GLN A 44 -8.45 -9.00 -1.32
C GLN A 44 -8.47 -7.79 -0.39
N VAL A 45 -8.76 -6.61 -0.94
CA VAL A 45 -9.04 -5.39 -0.18
C VAL A 45 -10.31 -4.78 -0.76
N ASN A 46 -11.38 -4.69 0.02
CA ASN A 46 -12.66 -4.09 -0.42
C ASN A 46 -13.19 -4.63 -1.78
N GLY A 47 -12.94 -5.92 -2.08
CA GLY A 47 -13.33 -6.57 -3.33
C GLY A 47 -12.38 -6.35 -4.52
N ALA A 48 -11.30 -5.59 -4.34
CA ALA A 48 -10.21 -5.44 -5.29
C ALA A 48 -9.11 -6.48 -5.03
N ASP A 49 -8.50 -6.95 -6.12
CA ASP A 49 -7.29 -7.75 -6.07
C ASP A 49 -6.11 -6.91 -5.55
N ALA A 50 -5.38 -7.44 -4.58
CA ALA A 50 -4.22 -6.78 -4.00
C ALA A 50 -3.03 -7.74 -3.90
N VAL A 51 -1.82 -7.18 -3.90
CA VAL A 51 -0.56 -7.92 -3.72
C VAL A 51 0.08 -7.53 -2.39
N MET A 52 0.19 -8.49 -1.49
CA MET A 52 0.92 -8.39 -0.23
C MET A 52 2.36 -8.88 -0.43
N MET A 53 3.33 -8.12 0.08
CA MET A 53 4.75 -8.45 0.10
C MET A 53 5.27 -8.45 1.55
N ASP A 54 5.90 -9.56 1.94
CA ASP A 54 6.52 -9.77 3.27
C ASP A 54 5.66 -9.30 4.46
N ASP A 55 4.34 -9.49 4.33
CA ASP A 55 3.29 -9.12 5.30
C ASP A 55 3.28 -7.64 5.73
N ARG A 56 3.97 -6.76 4.99
CA ARG A 56 4.25 -5.36 5.40
C ARG A 56 3.96 -4.33 4.32
N SER A 57 3.98 -4.74 3.05
CA SER A 57 3.68 -3.86 1.92
C SER A 57 2.49 -4.40 1.15
N LEU A 58 1.52 -3.53 0.86
CA LEU A 58 0.27 -3.92 0.23
C LEU A 58 -0.06 -2.94 -0.89
N HIS A 59 -0.16 -3.46 -2.11
CA HIS A 59 -0.42 -2.69 -3.31
C HIS A 59 -1.73 -3.14 -3.95
N TRP A 60 -2.60 -2.21 -4.32
CA TRP A 60 -3.85 -2.49 -5.03
C TRP A 60 -4.25 -1.32 -5.92
N GLU A 61 -5.18 -1.58 -6.83
CA GLU A 61 -5.79 -0.57 -7.68
C GLU A 61 -7.30 -0.56 -7.44
N ALA A 62 -7.85 0.64 -7.25
CA ALA A 62 -9.28 0.85 -7.16
C ALA A 62 -9.63 2.22 -7.75
N ASP A 63 -10.76 2.31 -8.46
CA ASP A 63 -11.30 3.57 -8.98
C ASP A 63 -10.30 4.44 -9.77
N GLY A 64 -9.38 3.79 -10.51
CA GLY A 64 -8.36 4.48 -11.30
C GLY A 64 -7.18 5.05 -10.50
N VAL A 65 -7.04 4.63 -9.24
CA VAL A 65 -5.95 5.03 -8.33
C VAL A 65 -5.13 3.80 -7.93
N LEU A 66 -3.80 3.94 -8.00
CA LEU A 66 -2.83 2.99 -7.49
C LEU A 66 -2.49 3.34 -6.04
N TYR A 67 -2.72 2.39 -5.13
CA TYR A 67 -2.47 2.52 -3.69
C TYR A 67 -1.25 1.70 -3.30
N ALA A 68 -0.16 2.36 -2.92
CA ALA A 68 1.04 1.70 -2.40
C ALA A 68 1.18 1.97 -0.90
N MET A 69 0.91 0.96 -0.08
CA MET A 69 1.05 1.05 1.38
C MET A 69 2.26 0.28 1.87
N ASN A 70 3.09 0.91 2.70
CA ASN A 70 4.25 0.29 3.35
C ASN A 70 4.18 0.50 4.86
N THR A 71 4.40 -0.57 5.62
CA THR A 71 4.29 -0.56 7.07
C THR A 71 5.54 -1.13 7.74
N CYS A 72 5.80 -0.68 8.97
CA CYS A 72 6.81 -1.23 9.86
C CYS A 72 6.21 -1.34 11.26
N GLY A 73 6.48 -2.46 11.94
CA GLY A 73 5.99 -2.70 13.30
C GLY A 73 4.47 -2.88 13.39
N LEU A 74 3.84 -3.44 12.35
CA LEU A 74 2.42 -3.82 12.31
C LEU A 74 2.29 -5.29 11.93
N GLU A 75 1.32 -5.97 12.54
CA GLU A 75 0.95 -7.33 12.18
C GLU A 75 0.15 -7.34 10.87
N ARG A 76 0.25 -8.44 10.10
CA ARG A 76 -0.46 -8.62 8.83
C ARG A 76 -1.94 -8.24 8.90
N SER A 77 -2.62 -8.66 9.99
CA SER A 77 -4.05 -8.39 10.18
C SER A 77 -4.36 -6.91 10.41
N GLU A 78 -3.44 -6.14 10.97
CA GLU A 78 -3.57 -4.69 11.14
C GLU A 78 -3.37 -3.98 9.80
N VAL A 79 -2.40 -4.42 9.00
CA VAL A 79 -2.16 -3.90 7.64
C VAL A 79 -3.42 -4.06 6.78
N LEU A 80 -4.04 -5.25 6.78
CA LEU A 80 -5.27 -5.50 6.02
C LEU A 80 -6.44 -4.63 6.51
N LYS A 81 -6.63 -4.49 7.83
CA LYS A 81 -7.68 -3.62 8.38
C LYS A 81 -7.50 -2.15 8.00
N ILE A 82 -6.27 -1.64 7.98
CA ILE A 82 -5.99 -0.27 7.53
C ILE A 82 -6.36 -0.14 6.05
N ALA A 83 -5.96 -1.11 5.21
CA ALA A 83 -6.29 -1.14 3.79
C ALA A 83 -7.81 -1.09 3.54
N GLU A 84 -8.56 -1.95 4.24
CA GLU A 84 -10.02 -2.03 4.16
C GLU A 84 -10.72 -0.74 4.64
N SER A 85 -10.09 0.05 5.49
CA SER A 85 -10.65 1.32 5.99
C SER A 85 -10.56 2.49 5.00
N ILE A 86 -9.74 2.36 3.95
CA ILE A 86 -9.54 3.40 2.94
C ILE A 86 -10.66 3.37 1.90
N ARG A 87 -11.15 4.55 1.53
CA ARG A 87 -12.23 4.79 0.58
C ARG A 87 -11.76 5.69 -0.55
#